data_AF-A0A6N7YDQ1-F1
#
_entry.id   AF-A0A6N7YDQ1-F1
#
_cell.length_a   1.000
_cell.length_b   1.000
_cell.length_c   1.000
_cell.angle_alpha   90.00
_cell.angle_beta   90.00
_cell.angle_gamma   90.00
#
_symmetry.space_group_name_H-M   'P 1'
#
loop_
_entity.id
_entity.type
_entity.pdbx_description
1 polymer ?
#
loop_
_entity_poly.entity_id
_entity_poly.type
_entity_poly.pdbx_seq_one_letter_code
_entity_poly.pdbx_strand_id
1 'polypeptide(L)'
;MTDWKKVTGTQPDKPEEIDRTSSPLTVYLRKNIEQVTREVEGSNGEMTTEWQYDEKEMTVEEYENMALMKTIVEENTSGIVESVTQFQRDAVIDEYTQQLIEEGLI
;
A
#
# COMPACT_ATOMS: atom_id res chain seq x y z
N MET A 1 7.09 1.77 -18.38
CA MET A 1 6.34 1.24 -17.23
C MET A 1 5.78 -0.11 -17.61
N THR A 2 6.23 -1.15 -16.93
CA THR A 2 5.76 -2.53 -17.16
C THR A 2 4.34 -2.68 -16.66
N ASP A 3 3.47 -3.30 -17.46
CA ASP A 3 2.10 -3.65 -17.07
C ASP A 3 2.10 -4.83 -16.09
N TRP A 4 1.00 -4.97 -15.34
CA TRP A 4 0.76 -6.13 -14.48
C TRP A 4 0.49 -7.37 -15.35
N LYS A 5 1.21 -8.46 -15.09
CA LYS A 5 1.05 -9.75 -15.75
C LYS A 5 0.58 -10.81 -14.75
N LYS A 6 -0.32 -11.71 -15.16
CA LYS A 6 -0.64 -12.90 -14.34
C LYS A 6 0.52 -13.89 -14.41
N VAL A 7 0.98 -14.36 -13.25
CA VAL A 7 2.06 -15.32 -13.09
C VAL A 7 1.59 -16.46 -12.20
N THR A 8 2.07 -17.67 -12.51
CA THR A 8 1.89 -18.84 -11.66
C THR A 8 3.21 -19.18 -10.96
N GLY A 9 3.16 -19.43 -9.66
CA GLY A 9 4.30 -19.81 -8.83
C GLY A 9 4.12 -21.20 -8.22
N THR A 10 5.15 -22.02 -8.25
CA THR A 10 5.17 -23.37 -7.67
C THR A 10 5.82 -23.43 -6.29
N GLN A 11 5.98 -22.27 -5.66
CA GLN A 11 6.65 -22.11 -4.37
C GLN A 11 5.83 -22.80 -3.25
N PRO A 12 6.48 -23.43 -2.25
CA PRO A 12 5.76 -24.08 -1.16
C PRO A 12 5.02 -23.06 -0.28
N ASP A 13 5.67 -21.92 -0.03
CA ASP A 13 5.13 -20.84 0.81
C ASP A 13 4.51 -19.72 -0.04
N LYS A 14 3.70 -18.88 0.61
CA LYS A 14 3.07 -17.72 -0.02
C LYS A 14 4.17 -16.76 -0.54
N PRO A 15 4.17 -16.40 -1.83
CA PRO A 15 5.11 -15.41 -2.37
C PRO A 15 5.00 -14.07 -1.66
N GLU A 16 6.14 -13.40 -1.47
CA GLU A 16 6.18 -12.04 -0.92
C GLU A 16 5.58 -11.03 -1.92
N GLU A 17 4.84 -10.05 -1.40
CA GLU A 17 4.24 -8.95 -2.19
C GLU A 17 5.31 -8.05 -2.81
N ILE A 18 6.49 -7.97 -2.20
CA ILE A 18 7.61 -7.18 -2.69
C ILE A 18 8.84 -8.07 -2.64
N ASP A 19 9.31 -8.48 -3.80
CA ASP A 19 10.50 -9.30 -3.93
C ASP A 19 11.64 -8.46 -4.48
N ARG A 20 12.64 -8.27 -3.62
CA ARG A 20 13.87 -7.54 -3.89
C ARG A 20 15.10 -8.46 -3.86
N THR A 21 14.88 -9.76 -3.70
CA THR A 21 15.95 -10.75 -3.46
C THR A 21 16.17 -11.65 -4.66
N SER A 22 15.13 -11.88 -5.47
CA SER A 22 15.21 -12.68 -6.70
C SER A 22 16.06 -12.05 -7.80
N SER A 23 16.24 -10.71 -7.79
CA SER A 23 17.10 -10.02 -8.76
C SER A 23 17.83 -8.85 -8.10
N PRO A 24 19.12 -8.63 -8.44
CA PRO A 24 19.89 -7.50 -7.91
C PRO A 24 19.48 -6.14 -8.51
N LEU A 25 18.80 -6.13 -9.65
CA LEU A 25 18.48 -4.90 -10.40
C LEU A 25 16.98 -4.68 -10.61
N THR A 26 16.16 -5.68 -10.29
CA THR A 26 14.71 -5.67 -10.55
C THR A 26 13.98 -5.98 -9.26
N VAL A 27 12.98 -5.16 -8.95
CA VAL A 27 12.01 -5.43 -7.90
C VAL A 27 10.74 -5.97 -8.54
N TYR A 28 10.23 -7.07 -8.00
CA TYR A 28 8.97 -7.67 -8.41
C TYR A 28 7.89 -7.30 -7.40
N LEU A 29 6.88 -6.56 -7.85
CA LEU A 29 5.69 -6.29 -7.09
C LEU A 29 4.64 -7.35 -7.41
N ARG A 30 4.08 -7.98 -6.38
CA ARG A 30 3.04 -9.01 -6.50
C ARG A 30 1.80 -8.57 -5.75
N LYS A 31 0.64 -8.78 -6.35
CA LYS A 31 -0.67 -8.52 -5.74
C LYS A 31 -1.67 -9.61 -6.13
N ASN A 32 -2.81 -9.63 -5.46
CA ASN A 32 -3.87 -10.64 -5.70
C ASN A 32 -3.31 -12.08 -5.60
N ILE A 33 -2.49 -12.32 -4.56
CA ILE A 33 -1.80 -13.59 -4.36
C ILE A 33 -2.78 -14.62 -3.80
N GLU A 34 -3.15 -15.58 -4.63
CA GLU A 34 -4.15 -16.61 -4.33
C GLU A 34 -3.57 -18.00 -4.56
N GLN A 35 -4.00 -18.96 -3.74
CA GLN A 35 -3.63 -20.36 -3.90
C GLN A 35 -4.73 -21.07 -4.70
N VAL A 36 -4.37 -21.62 -5.84
CA VAL A 36 -5.28 -22.31 -6.75
C VAL A 36 -4.90 -23.78 -6.80
N THR A 37 -5.88 -24.65 -6.56
CA THR A 37 -5.69 -26.10 -6.73
C THR A 37 -6.28 -26.52 -8.07
N ARG A 38 -5.49 -27.19 -8.90
CA ARG A 38 -5.91 -27.68 -10.21
C ARG A 38 -5.53 -29.14 -10.40
N GLU A 39 -6.31 -29.86 -11.19
CA GLU A 39 -5.99 -31.22 -11.60
C GLU A 39 -4.85 -31.19 -12.62
N VAL A 40 -3.86 -32.07 -12.44
CA VAL A 40 -2.76 -32.22 -13.40
C VAL A 40 -3.27 -33.03 -14.58
N GLU A 41 -3.34 -32.39 -15.77
CA GLU A 41 -3.75 -33.09 -16.99
C GLU A 41 -2.88 -34.33 -17.25
N GLY A 42 -3.53 -35.49 -17.34
CA GLY A 42 -2.88 -36.78 -17.56
C GLY A 42 -2.47 -37.55 -16.30
N SER A 43 -2.68 -36.99 -15.11
CA SER A 43 -2.39 -37.67 -13.84
C SER A 43 -3.71 -37.96 -13.14
N ASN A 44 -4.15 -39.22 -13.21
CA ASN A 44 -5.36 -39.85 -12.65
C ASN A 44 -6.02 -39.18 -11.40
N GLY A 45 -6.57 -37.97 -11.55
CA GLY A 45 -7.14 -37.16 -10.45
C GLY A 45 -6.14 -36.52 -9.49
N GLU A 46 -4.86 -36.39 -9.85
CA GLU A 46 -3.85 -35.77 -8.98
C GLU A 46 -4.01 -34.25 -8.97
N MET A 47 -4.20 -33.70 -7.77
CA MET A 47 -4.40 -32.27 -7.55
C MET A 47 -3.06 -31.62 -7.23
N THR A 48 -2.66 -30.60 -8.01
CA THR A 48 -1.52 -29.75 -7.71
C THR A 48 -1.99 -28.40 -7.18
N THR A 49 -1.28 -27.89 -6.20
CA THR A 49 -1.53 -26.56 -5.64
C THR A 49 -0.48 -25.59 -6.18
N GLU A 50 -0.92 -24.51 -6.80
CA GLU A 50 -0.07 -23.46 -7.36
C GLU A 50 -0.52 -22.09 -6.85
N TRP A 51 0.40 -21.13 -6.79
CA TRP A 51 0.09 -19.74 -6.50
C TRP A 51 -0.23 -19.01 -7.80
N GLN A 52 -1.26 -18.19 -7.82
CA GLN A 52 -1.55 -17.25 -8.89
C GLN A 52 -1.49 -15.83 -8.33
N TYR A 53 -0.81 -14.94 -9.04
CA TYR A 53 -0.68 -13.53 -8.65
C TYR A 53 -0.45 -12.65 -9.87
N ASP A 54 -0.80 -11.37 -9.73
CA ASP A 54 -0.39 -10.35 -10.69
C ASP A 54 1.00 -9.85 -10.28
N GLU A 55 1.96 -9.94 -11.19
CA GLU A 55 3.34 -9.49 -11.02
C GLU A 55 3.62 -8.29 -11.90
N LYS A 56 4.36 -7.32 -11.37
CA LYS A 56 4.91 -6.19 -12.12
C LYS A 56 6.39 -6.07 -11.82
N GLU A 57 7.17 -5.91 -12.89
CA GLU A 57 8.61 -5.67 -12.80
C GLU A 57 8.89 -4.17 -12.82
N MET A 58 9.78 -3.72 -11.94
CA MET A 58 10.29 -2.36 -11.93
C MET A 58 11.77 -2.34 -11.55
N THR A 59 12.48 -1.29 -11.93
CA THR A 59 13.88 -1.13 -11.50
C THR A 59 13.93 -0.80 -10.01
N VAL A 60 15.07 -1.11 -9.37
CA VAL A 60 15.31 -0.71 -7.97
C VAL A 60 15.16 0.80 -7.79
N GLU A 61 15.67 1.60 -8.72
CA GLU A 61 15.56 3.06 -8.69
C GLU A 61 14.11 3.55 -8.77
N GLU A 62 13.29 2.97 -9.65
CA GLU A 62 11.86 3.29 -9.74
C GLU A 62 11.14 2.95 -8.43
N TYR A 63 11.48 1.82 -7.82
CA TYR A 63 10.89 1.39 -6.55
C TYR A 63 11.26 2.31 -5.40
N GLU A 64 12.54 2.69 -5.29
CA GLU A 64 13.02 3.61 -4.25
C GLU A 64 12.40 4.99 -4.37
N ASN A 65 12.26 5.53 -5.59
CA ASN A 65 11.56 6.79 -5.83
C ASN A 65 10.08 6.71 -5.43
N MET A 66 9.40 5.61 -5.74
CA MET A 66 8.01 5.40 -5.35
C MET A 66 7.85 5.28 -3.83
N ALA A 67 8.75 4.54 -3.17
CA ALA A 67 8.77 4.40 -1.72
C ALA A 67 8.99 5.76 -1.05
N LEU A 68 9.93 6.56 -1.55
CA LEU A 68 10.20 7.91 -1.07
C LEU A 68 8.98 8.82 -1.24
N MET A 69 8.32 8.81 -2.40
CA MET A 69 7.09 9.58 -2.61
C MET A 69 5.98 9.14 -1.64
N LYS A 70 5.82 7.83 -1.40
CA LYS A 70 4.82 7.32 -0.47
C LYS A 70 5.07 7.85 0.95
N THR A 71 6.30 7.81 1.43
CA THR A 71 6.68 8.36 2.74
C THR A 71 6.41 9.86 2.82
N ILE A 72 6.82 10.65 1.82
CA ILE A 72 6.57 12.09 1.79
C ILE A 72 5.07 12.41 1.82
N VAL A 73 4.25 11.65 1.09
CA VAL A 73 2.79 11.83 1.10
C VAL A 73 2.19 11.48 2.45
N GLU A 74 2.61 10.37 3.06
CA GLU A 74 2.13 9.95 4.39
C GLU A 74 2.50 10.98 5.47
N GLU A 75 3.75 11.43 5.52
CA GLU A 75 4.23 12.44 6.46
C GLU A 75 3.51 13.78 6.30
N ASN A 76 3.37 14.26 5.05
CA ASN A 76 2.65 15.50 4.78
C ASN A 76 1.16 15.39 5.10
N THR A 77 0.53 14.25 4.86
CA THR A 77 -0.88 14.04 5.20
C THR A 77 -1.08 14.11 6.70
N SER A 78 -0.22 13.47 7.49
CA SER A 78 -0.27 13.55 8.95
C SER A 78 -0.08 14.99 9.46
N GLY A 79 0.88 15.74 8.90
CA GLY A 79 1.11 17.15 9.26
C GLY A 79 -0.03 18.09 8.86
N ILE A 80 -0.66 17.87 7.70
CA ILE A 80 -1.85 18.63 7.27
C ILE A 80 -3.04 18.35 8.18
N VAL A 81 -3.30 17.09 8.52
CA VAL A 81 -4.40 16.74 9.43
C VAL A 81 -4.20 17.38 10.80
N GLU A 82 -2.98 17.33 11.35
CA GLU A 82 -2.69 17.97 12.64
C GLU A 82 -2.90 19.49 12.60
N SER A 83 -2.37 20.17 11.59
CA SER A 83 -2.51 21.63 11.44
C SER A 83 -3.96 22.08 11.23
N VAL A 84 -4.74 21.37 10.42
CA VAL A 84 -6.18 21.67 10.23
C VAL A 84 -6.95 21.46 11.53
N THR A 85 -6.63 20.40 12.29
CA THR A 85 -7.32 20.11 13.56
C THR A 85 -7.02 21.18 14.62
N GLN A 86 -5.80 21.72 14.66
CA GLN A 86 -5.44 22.82 15.56
C GLN A 86 -6.13 24.13 15.15
N PHE A 87 -6.11 24.47 13.86
CA PHE A 87 -6.78 25.67 13.36
C PHE A 87 -8.28 25.67 13.66
N GLN A 88 -8.95 24.52 13.51
CA GLN A 88 -10.37 24.38 13.87
C GLN A 88 -10.62 24.55 15.38
N ARG A 89 -9.73 24.05 16.25
CA ARG A 89 -9.86 24.26 17.71
C ARG A 89 -9.67 25.71 18.10
N ASP A 90 -8.63 26.36 17.56
CA ASP A 90 -8.34 27.76 17.86
C ASP A 90 -9.46 28.68 17.38
N ALA A 91 -10.03 28.43 16.19
CA ALA A 91 -11.19 29.17 15.69
C ALA A 91 -12.43 29.02 16.60
N VAL A 92 -12.71 27.80 17.06
CA VAL A 92 -13.83 27.54 17.99
C VAL A 92 -13.62 28.20 19.34
N ILE A 93 -12.38 28.25 19.85
CA ILE A 93 -12.04 28.94 21.10
C ILE A 93 -12.22 30.46 20.94
N ASP A 94 -11.80 31.03 19.80
CA ASP A 94 -11.93 32.46 19.54
C ASP A 94 -13.41 32.89 19.42
N GLU A 95 -14.23 32.13 18.69
CA GLU A 95 -15.68 32.36 18.60
C GLU A 95 -16.36 32.29 19.98
N TYR A 96 -16.04 31.26 20.78
CA TYR A 96 -16.61 31.13 22.12
C TYR A 96 -16.19 32.28 23.06
N THR A 97 -14.95 32.76 22.95
CA THR A 97 -14.44 33.89 23.74
C THR A 97 -15.15 35.19 23.35
N GLN A 98 -15.36 35.43 22.05
CA GLN A 98 -16.11 36.60 21.59
C GLN A 98 -17.56 36.57 22.08
N GLN A 99 -18.22 35.41 22.04
CA GLN A 99 -19.59 35.28 22.53
C GLN A 99 -19.73 35.59 24.03
N LEU A 100 -18.80 35.11 24.86
CA LEU A 100 -18.82 35.38 26.30
C LEU A 100 -18.62 36.88 26.63
N ILE A 101 -17.85 37.61 25.82
CA ILE A 101 -17.68 39.06 25.93
C ILE A 101 -18.97 39.79 25.51
N GLU A 102 -19.62 39.38 24.41
CA GLU A 102 -20.89 39.97 23.96
C GLU A 102 -22.05 39.72 24.92
N GLU A 103 -22.08 38.55 25.57
CA GLU A 103 -23.08 38.21 26.59
C GLU A 103 -22.77 38.80 27.98
N GLY A 104 -21.62 39.46 28.15
CA GLY A 104 -21.22 40.15 29.39
C GLY A 104 -20.98 39.21 30.57
N LEU A 105 -20.63 37.95 30.29
CA LEU A 105 -20.42 36.90 31.29
C LEU A 105 -18.97 36.86 31.82
N ILE A 106 -18.07 37.61 31.17
CA ILE A 106 -16.66 37.84 31.56
C ILE A 106 -16.23 39.27 31.21
#